data_AF-A0A381XTV6-F1
#
_entry.id   AF-A0A381XTV6-F1
#
_cell.length_a   1.000
_cell.length_b   1.000
_cell.length_c   1.000
_cell.angle_alpha   90.00
_cell.angle_beta   90.00
_cell.angle_gamma   90.00
#
_symmetry.space_group_name_H-M   'P 1'
#
loop_
_entity.id
_entity.type
_entity.pdbx_description
1 polymer ?
#
loop_
_entity_poly.entity_id
_entity_poly.type
_entity_poly.pdbx_seq_one_letter_code
_entity_poly.pdbx_strand_id
1 'polypeptide(L)' 'MPYYTYESLVNEGLRFEFQQSIHDDPLTCHPESGEPIKKIIVAGAAIRIPGLRRSTVVNKLSPAATACGCASNAALA' A
#
# COMPACT_ATOMS: atom_id res chain seq x y z
N MET A 1 8.96 -9.43 -12.76
CA MET A 1 8.94 -10.16 -11.49
C MET A 1 9.30 -9.20 -10.36
N PRO A 2 8.50 -9.08 -9.30
CA PRO A 2 8.81 -8.22 -8.14
C PRO A 2 9.94 -8.81 -7.28
N TYR A 3 10.50 -7.96 -6.41
CA TYR A 3 11.37 -8.38 -5.30
C TYR A 3 10.57 -8.36 -4.00
N TYR A 4 10.79 -9.37 -3.16
CA TYR A 4 10.20 -9.45 -1.82
C TYR A 4 11.29 -9.58 -0.76
N THR A 5 11.05 -8.94 0.39
CA THR A 5 11.95 -8.99 1.54
C THR A 5 11.58 -10.15 2.46
N TYR A 6 12.59 -10.88 2.94
CA TYR A 6 12.49 -11.96 3.90
C TYR A 6 13.36 -11.67 5.12
N GLU A 7 12.98 -12.21 6.28
CA GLU A 7 13.77 -12.18 7.53
C GLU A 7 14.27 -13.57 7.86
N SER A 8 15.50 -13.67 8.40
CA SER A 8 15.95 -14.89 9.06
C SER A 8 15.16 -15.14 10.34
N LEU A 9 14.81 -16.41 10.59
CA LEU A 9 14.26 -16.84 11.88
C LEU A 9 15.34 -17.19 12.90
N VAL A 10 16.61 -17.26 12.48
CA VAL A 10 17.76 -17.61 13.34
C VAL A 10 18.54 -16.36 13.73
N ASN A 11 18.78 -15.47 12.78
CA ASN A 11 19.53 -14.23 12.99
C ASN A 11 18.59 -13.03 12.94
N GLU A 12 18.16 -12.57 14.12
CA GLU A 12 17.23 -11.45 14.25
C GLU A 12 17.80 -10.18 13.57
N GLY A 13 16.98 -9.53 12.75
CA GLY A 13 17.37 -8.34 11.98
C GLY A 13 18.09 -8.62 10.66
N LEU A 14 18.49 -9.86 10.37
CA LEU A 14 19.07 -10.22 9.07
C LEU A 14 17.96 -10.34 8.01
N ARG A 15 18.14 -9.62 6.89
CA ARG A 15 17.15 -9.53 5.81
C ARG A 15 17.74 -9.88 4.46
N PHE A 16 16.91 -10.47 3.62
CA PHE A 16 17.24 -10.89 2.25
C PHE A 16 16.20 -10.37 1.28
N GLU A 17 16.59 -10.15 0.03
CA GLU A 17 15.67 -9.80 -1.05
C GLU A 17 15.75 -10.83 -2.16
N PHE A 18 14.59 -11.38 -2.52
CA PHE A 18 14.48 -12.38 -3.60
C PHE A 18 13.56 -11.88 -4.69
N GLN A 19 13.97 -12.10 -5.93
CA GLN A 19 13.11 -11.95 -7.09
C GLN A 19 12.17 -13.16 -7.17
N GLN A 20 10.86 -12.94 -7.11
CA GLN A 20 9.87 -14.04 -7.08
C GLN A 20 8.58 -13.63 -7.80
N SER A 21 7.87 -14.58 -8.40
CA SER A 21 6.53 -14.33 -8.93
C SER A 21 5.54 -14.04 -7.80
N ILE A 22 4.47 -13.30 -8.10
CA ILE A 22 3.37 -13.10 -7.15
C ILE A 22 2.49 -14.35 -7.00
N HIS A 23 2.58 -15.28 -7.96
CA HIS A 23 1.80 -16.52 -8.00
C HIS A 23 2.48 -17.68 -7.26
N ASP A 24 3.74 -17.53 -6.88
CA ASP A 24 4.49 -18.55 -6.17
C ASP A 24 4.22 -18.44 -4.66
N ASP A 25 4.25 -19.58 -3.98
CA ASP A 25 4.22 -19.60 -2.52
C ASP A 25 5.47 -18.93 -1.92
N PRO A 26 5.38 -18.30 -0.73
CA PRO A 26 6.53 -17.72 -0.06
C PRO A 26 7.61 -18.76 0.25
N LEU A 27 8.88 -18.38 0.11
CA LEU A 27 10.00 -19.23 0.53
C LEU A 27 9.98 -19.43 2.05
N THR A 28 10.14 -20.68 2.49
CA THR A 28 10.25 -21.03 3.91
C THR A 28 11.71 -21.22 4.34
N CYS A 29 12.61 -21.46 3.39
CA CYS A 29 14.04 -21.66 3.60
C CYS A 29 14.86 -20.83 2.61
N HIS A 30 16.01 -20.35 3.04
CA HIS A 30 16.95 -19.64 2.18
C HIS A 30 17.54 -20.61 1.12
N PRO A 31 17.55 -20.26 -0.17
CA PRO A 31 17.91 -21.18 -1.25
C PRO A 31 19.38 -21.65 -1.19
N GLU A 32 20.30 -20.81 -0.69
CA GLU A 32 21.73 -21.18 -0.59
C GLU A 32 22.10 -21.80 0.76
N SER A 33 21.79 -21.15 1.90
CA SER A 33 22.17 -21.65 3.22
C SER A 33 21.22 -22.70 3.81
N GLY A 34 19.99 -22.80 3.31
CA GLY A 34 18.95 -23.66 3.89
C GLY A 34 18.33 -23.13 5.20
N GLU A 35 18.77 -21.97 5.68
CA GLU A 35 18.25 -21.39 6.92
C GLU A 35 16.76 -21.07 6.82
N PRO A 36 15.98 -21.24 7.91
CA PRO A 36 14.57 -20.92 7.91
C PRO A 36 14.36 -19.39 7.83
N ILE A 37 13.52 -18.96 6.90
CA ILE A 37 13.20 -17.55 6.63
C ILE A 37 11.69 -17.33 6.54
N LYS A 38 11.24 -16.08 6.75
CA LYS A 38 9.84 -15.67 6.58
C LYS A 38 9.72 -14.44 5.70
N LYS A 39 8.69 -14.38 4.85
CA LYS A 39 8.38 -13.18 4.05
C LYS A 39 7.89 -12.08 4.97
N ILE A 40 8.44 -10.88 4.83
CA ILE A 40 8.00 -9.71 5.59
C ILE A 40 7.26 -8.77 4.63
N ILE A 41 6.06 -8.36 5.03
CA ILE A 41 5.35 -7.27 4.36
C ILE A 41 5.68 -6.00 5.16
N VAL A 42 6.65 -5.24 4.68
CA VAL A 42 6.93 -3.92 5.25
C VAL A 42 5.81 -2.99 4.78
N ALA A 43 4.83 -2.75 5.64
CA ALA A 43 3.85 -1.71 5.39
C ALA A 43 4.60 -0.39 5.23
N GLY A 44 4.43 0.27 4.08
CA GLY A 44 4.94 1.63 3.88
C GLY A 44 4.40 2.57 4.96
N ALA A 45 5.07 3.71 5.16
CA ALA A 45 4.59 4.72 6.10
C ALA A 45 3.13 5.07 5.78
N ALA A 46 2.21 4.72 6.68
CA ALA A 46 0.81 5.07 6.51
C ALA A 46 0.64 6.57 6.73
N ILE A 47 0.48 7.33 5.65
CA ILE A 47 0.13 8.75 5.75
C ILE A 47 -1.33 8.84 6.16
N ARG A 48 -1.58 9.00 7.46
CA ARG A 48 -2.92 9.36 7.96
C ARG A 48 -3.14 10.84 7.73
N ILE A 49 -3.66 11.20 6.56
CA ILE A 49 -4.10 12.56 6.29
C ILE A 49 -5.45 12.75 6.99
N PRO A 50 -5.59 13.67 7.96
CA PRO A 50 -6.90 13.99 8.51
C PRO A 50 -7.78 14.50 7.37
N GLY A 51 -8.92 13.84 7.15
CA GLY A 51 -9.93 14.31 6.21
C GLY A 51 -10.53 15.66 6.64
N LEU A 52 -11.40 16.20 5.79
CA LEU A 52 -12.13 17.41 6.11
C LEU A 52 -12.94 17.22 7.40
N ARG A 53 -12.81 18.14 8.37
CA ARG A 53 -13.60 18.06 9.60
C ARG A 53 -15.07 18.23 9.27
N ARG A 54 -15.97 17.54 9.99
CA ARG A 54 -17.43 17.72 9.85
C ARG A 54 -17.88 19.17 10.03
N SER A 55 -17.14 19.93 10.83
CA SER A 55 -17.41 21.35 11.08
C SER A 55 -16.85 22.29 10.01
N THR A 56 -16.13 21.78 9.00
CA THR A 56 -15.57 22.63 7.96
C THR A 56 -16.69 23.15 7.07
N VAL A 57 -16.85 24.47 7.07
CA VAL A 57 -17.78 25.15 6.17
C VAL A 57 -17.11 25.24 4.79
N VAL A 58 -17.76 24.67 3.78
CA VAL A 58 -17.33 24.78 2.38
C VAL A 58 -18.21 25.80 1.65
N ASN A 59 -17.59 26.65 0.82
CA ASN A 59 -18.35 27.52 -0.07
C ASN A 59 -18.93 26.69 -1.22
N LYS A 60 -20.23 26.40 -1.16
CA LYS A 60 -20.94 25.59 -2.16
C LYS A 60 -21.04 26.25 -3.54
N LEU A 61 -20.80 27.56 -3.62
CA LEU A 61 -20.77 28.32 -4.88
C LEU A 61 -19.36 28.35 -5.51
N SER A 62 -18.35 27.81 -4.81
CA SER A 62 -17.02 27.66 -5.40
C SER A 62 -17.05 26.68 -6.57
N PRO A 63 -16.44 27.01 -7.72
CA PRO A 63 -16.26 26.07 -8.83
C PRO A 63 -15.55 24.77 -8.38
N ALA A 64 -14.68 24.85 -7.37
CA ALA A 64 -13.99 23.68 -6.81
C ALA A 64 -14.85 22.83 -5.86
N ALA A 65 -16.00 23.35 -5.40
CA ALA A 65 -16.97 22.63 -4.57
C ALA A 65 -18.14 22.05 -5.39
N THR A 66 -18.23 22.42 -6.67
CA THR A 66 -19.24 21.89 -7.59
C THR A 66 -18.75 20.54 -8.09
N ALA A 67 -19.57 19.49 -7.97
CA ALA A 67 -19.24 18.19 -8.53
C ALA A 67 -18.96 18.34 -10.04
N CYS A 68 -18.00 17.57 -10.57
CA CYS A 68 -17.74 17.54 -12.01
C CYS A 68 -19.07 17.36 -12.76
N GLY A 69 -19.27 18.05 -13.89
CA GLY A 69 -20.54 18.06 -14.63
C GLY A 69 -21.08 16.66 -14.96
N CYS A 70 -20.21 15.64 -14.99
CA CYS A 70 -20.57 14.23 -15.15
C CYS A 70 -21.34 13.61 -13.96
N ALA A 71 -21.23 14.19 -12.76
CA ALA A 71 -21.87 13.74 -11.53
C ALA A 71 -23.07 14.62 -11.13
N SER A 72 -23.42 15.62 -11.94
CA SER A 72 -24.50 16.56 -11.68
C SER A 72 -25.56 16.45 -12.79
N ASN A 73 -26.85 16.47 -12.45
CA ASN A 73 -27.93 16.55 -13.45
C ASN A 73 -27.95 17.90 -14.23
N ALA A 74 -26.99 18.78 -13.99
CA ALA A 74 -26.80 20.04 -14.71
C ALA A 74 -26.51 19.84 -16.21
N ALA A 75 -26.00 18.67 -16.61
CA ALA A 75 -25.78 18.32 -18.02
C ALA A 75 -27.04 17.81 -18.74
N LEU A 76 -28.18 17.69 -18.05
CA LEU A 76 -29.42 17.13 -18.58
C LEU A 76 -30.48 18.21 -18.95
N ALA A 77 -30.13 19.50 -18.84
CA ALA A 77 -31.01 20.63 -19.14
C ALA A 77 -30.67 21.27 -20.50
#